data_AF-A0A819Q9R0-F1
#
_entry.id   AF-A0A819Q9R0-F1
#
_cell.length_a   1.000
_cell.length_b   1.000
_cell.length_c   1.000
_cell.angle_alpha   90.00
_cell.angle_beta   90.00
_cell.angle_gamma   90.00
#
_symmetry.space_group_name_H-M   'P 1'
#
loop_
_entity.id
_entity.type
_entity.pdbx_description
1 polymer ?
#
loop_
_entity_poly.entity_id
_entity_poly.type
_entity_poly.pdbx_seq_one_letter_code
_entity_poly.pdbx_strand_id
1 'polypeptide(L)' 'LKIGWTVIQRRINGTIDFYRGWDDYKNGFGDLHTEFWLGNEKIHQLTNQGQYM' A
#
# COMPACT_ATOMS: atom_id res chain seq x y z
N LEU A 1 3.60 24.45 -5.81
CA LEU A 1 2.81 23.22 -5.62
C LEU A 1 3.79 22.05 -5.50
N LYS A 2 3.94 21.45 -4.31
CA LYS A 2 4.67 20.18 -4.19
C LYS A 2 3.71 19.08 -4.67
N ILE A 3 4.09 18.39 -5.73
CA ILE A 3 3.40 17.17 -6.17
C ILE A 3 3.85 16.07 -5.21
N GLY A 4 2.92 15.50 -4.45
CA GLY A 4 3.20 14.41 -3.51
C GLY A 4 2.80 13.07 -4.11
N TRP A 5 3.67 12.08 -4.02
CA TRP A 5 3.36 10.70 -4.40
C TRP A 5 3.05 9.87 -3.16
N THR A 6 1.89 9.21 -3.15
CA THR A 6 1.58 8.19 -2.14
C THR A 6 2.20 6.88 -2.58
N VAL A 7 3.23 6.40 -1.87
CA VAL A 7 3.84 5.10 -2.12
C VAL A 7 2.92 4.01 -1.55
N ILE A 8 2.41 3.14 -2.41
CA ILE A 8 1.51 2.04 -2.01
C ILE A 8 2.26 0.73 -1.67
N GLN A 9 3.50 0.60 -2.13
CA GLN A 9 4.34 -0.59 -1.93
C GLN A 9 5.82 -0.21 -1.98
N ARG A 10 6.65 -0.80 -1.11
CA ARG A 10 8.12 -0.70 -1.20
C ARG A 10 8.80 -2.04 -0.92
N ARG A 11 9.80 -2.36 -1.76
CA ARG A 11 10.75 -3.48 -1.62
C ARG A 11 12.16 -2.91 -1.59
N ILE A 12 13.04 -3.48 -0.78
CA ILE A 12 14.43 -3.04 -0.56
C ILE A 12 15.38 -4.24 -0.64
N ASN A 13 15.20 -5.22 0.24
CA ASN A 13 16.14 -6.34 0.43
C ASN A 13 15.45 -7.70 0.67
N GLY A 14 14.13 -7.77 0.70
CA GLY A 14 13.36 -9.00 0.88
C GLY A 14 13.27 -9.49 2.33
N THR A 15 13.37 -8.58 3.31
CA THR A 15 13.24 -8.91 4.73
C THR A 15 11.80 -9.17 5.15
N ILE A 16 10.82 -8.61 4.44
CA ILE A 16 9.40 -8.91 4.63
C ILE A 16 8.97 -9.94 3.60
N ASP A 17 8.31 -11.00 4.07
CA ASP A 17 7.65 -11.97 3.20
C ASP A 17 6.43 -11.34 2.51
N PHE A 18 6.35 -11.49 1.20
CA PHE A 18 5.23 -11.04 0.36
C PHE A 18 4.37 -12.22 -0.13
N TYR A 19 4.75 -13.46 0.15
CA TYR A 19 3.91 -14.63 -0.08
C TYR A 19 2.88 -14.76 1.03
N ARG A 20 1.80 -13.98 0.90
CA ARG A 20 0.77 -13.82 1.93
C ARG A 20 -0.63 -14.07 1.40
N GLY A 21 -1.55 -14.33 2.33
CA GLY A 21 -2.96 -14.55 2.04
C GLY A 21 -3.70 -13.27 1.68
N TRP A 22 -4.95 -13.43 1.24
CA TRP A 22 -5.80 -12.31 0.84
C TRP A 22 -5.98 -11.26 1.94
N ASP A 23 -6.19 -11.69 3.19
CA ASP A 23 -6.47 -10.78 4.30
C ASP A 23 -5.28 -9.87 4.62
N ASP A 24 -4.04 -10.34 4.44
CA ASP A 24 -2.86 -9.50 4.56
C ASP A 24 -2.81 -8.43 3.47
N TYR A 25 -3.08 -8.81 2.22
CA TYR A 25 -3.13 -7.85 1.11
C TYR A 25 -4.28 -6.86 1.23
N LYS A 26 -5.41 -7.28 1.80
CA LYS A 26 -6.56 -6.43 2.09
C LYS A 26 -6.20 -5.34 3.10
N ASN A 27 -5.61 -5.72 4.24
CA ASN A 27 -5.32 -4.83 5.36
C ASN A 27 -4.00 -4.06 5.22
N GLY A 28 -3.03 -4.62 4.50
CA GLY A 28 -1.64 -4.15 4.43
C GLY A 28 -0.74 -4.86 5.45
N PHE A 29 0.56 -4.87 5.16
CA PHE A 29 1.58 -5.51 6.00
C PHE A 29 2.95 -4.86 5.79
N GLY A 30 3.89 -5.18 6.69
CA GLY A 30 5.24 -4.60 6.70
C GLY A 30 5.32 -3.28 7.45
N ASP A 31 6.36 -2.50 7.16
CA ASP A 31 6.68 -1.25 7.85
C ASP A 31 6.89 -0.12 6.84
N LEU A 32 6.17 1.00 7.05
CA LEU A 32 6.22 2.20 6.22
C LEU A 32 7.61 2.86 6.15
N HIS A 33 8.53 2.52 7.07
CA HIS A 33 9.92 2.95 7.06
C HIS A 33 10.86 1.97 6.32
N THR A 34 10.42 0.74 6.07
CA THR A 34 11.20 -0.29 5.34
C THR A 34 10.40 -0.91 4.18
N GLU A 35 10.08 -2.20 4.21
CA GLU A 35 9.29 -2.88 3.18
C GLU A 35 7.83 -2.99 3.61
N PHE A 36 6.90 -2.63 2.71
CA PHE A 36 5.46 -2.68 3.04
C PHE A 36 4.56 -2.83 1.82
N TRP A 37 3.33 -3.24 2.12
CA TRP A 37 2.14 -3.11 1.29
C TRP A 37 1.10 -2.29 2.05
N LEU A 38 0.58 -1.22 1.44
CA LEU A 38 -0.32 -0.27 2.10
C LEU A 38 -1.68 -0.90 2.49
N GLY A 39 -2.15 -1.87 1.70
CA GLY A 39 -3.45 -2.53 1.85
C GLY A 39 -4.45 -2.12 0.79
N ASN A 40 -5.13 -3.11 0.20
CA ASN A 40 -6.06 -2.91 -0.91
C ASN A 40 -7.24 -2.02 -0.53
N GLU A 41 -7.78 -2.13 0.68
CA GLU A 41 -8.88 -1.26 1.12
C GLU A 41 -8.45 0.21 1.20
N LYS A 42 -7.24 0.47 1.69
CA LYS A 42 -6.70 1.84 1.76
C LYS A 42 -6.45 2.39 0.37
N ILE A 43 -5.87 1.60 -0.53
CA ILE A 43 -5.67 1.98 -1.93
C ILE A 43 -7.01 2.27 -2.58
N HIS A 44 -8.00 1.39 -2.42
CA HIS A 44 -9.34 1.57 -2.96
C HIS A 44 -9.98 2.86 -2.45
N GLN A 45 -9.93 3.14 -1.15
CA GLN A 45 -10.45 4.39 -0.58
C GLN A 45 -9.76 5.62 -1.18
N LEU A 46 -8.42 5.61 -1.32
CA LEU A 46 -7.67 6.70 -1.91
C LEU A 46 -8.02 6.95 -3.38
N THR A 47 -8.25 5.87 -4.16
CA THR A 47 -8.57 6.00 -5.59
C THR A 47 -10.05 6.25 -5.85
N ASN A 48 -10.93 5.79 -4.97
CA ASN A 48 -12.39 5.91 -5.12
C ASN A 48 -12.93 7.26 -4.60
N GLN A 49 -12.10 8.04 -3.89
CA GLN A 49 -12.40 9.44 -3.56
C GLN A 49 -12.30 10.38 -4.79
N GLY A 50 -11.84 9.88 -5.94
CA GLY A 50 -11.57 10.66 -7.15
C GLY A 50 -12.60 10.55 -8.28
N GLN A 51 -13.67 9.76 -8.14
CA GLN A 51 -14.74 9.76 -9.13
C GLN A 51 -15.72 10.88 -8.81
N TYR A 52 -15.42 12.04 -9.40
CA TYR A 52 -16.39 13.08 -9.72
C TYR A 52 -17.68 12.42 -10.25
N MET A 53 -18.81 12.78 -9.65
CA MET A 53 -20.12 12.61 -10.29
C MET A 53 -20.13 13.26 -11.67
#